data_AF-A0AB34JIB0-F1
#
_entry.id   AF-A0AB34JIB0-F1
#
_cell.length_a   1.000
_cell.length_b   1.000
_cell.length_c   1.000
_cell.angle_alpha   90.00
_cell.angle_beta   90.00
_cell.angle_gamma   90.00
#
_symmetry.space_group_name_H-M   'P 1'
#
loop_
_entity.id
_entity.type
_entity.pdbx_description
1 polymer ?
#
loop_
_entity_poly.entity_id
_entity_poly.type
_entity_poly.pdbx_seq_one_letter_code
_entity_poly.pdbx_strand_id
1 'polypeptide(L)'
;MRCLPHPSVLQLPQLRPTVAGVTARTAPPRLSLLGLSLVADITVDQGPEGSQPVSALLENGIAVAYLGVLAVLFGFLAYLALADQRAKKRREESMLEMQEVSEALRREGKVVEAEVLEGELKKIKEEPQKVQTKRQTAGFEDEGNRFSRRQQKERRKRRKK
;
A
#
# COMPACT_ATOMS: atom_id res chain seq x y z
N MET A 1 45.94 21.13 67.92
CA MET A 1 46.57 19.79 67.82
C MET A 1 45.78 18.97 66.81
N ARG A 2 46.46 18.48 65.77
CA ARG A 2 46.27 17.22 65.01
C ARG A 2 44.86 16.84 64.53
N CYS A 3 44.58 16.35 63.32
CA CYS A 3 45.22 16.19 62.02
C CYS A 3 44.05 15.76 61.10
N LEU A 4 43.91 16.32 59.90
CA LEU A 4 43.40 15.61 58.72
C LEU A 4 44.46 15.84 57.65
N PRO A 5 45.04 14.79 57.06
CA PRO A 5 44.65 14.47 55.68
C PRO A 5 44.76 12.98 55.31
N HIS A 6 43.87 12.54 54.42
CA HIS A 6 44.12 11.39 53.53
C HIS A 6 43.98 11.85 52.08
N PRO A 7 45.05 11.84 51.29
CA PRO A 7 44.98 11.80 49.84
C PRO A 7 45.45 10.44 49.33
N SER A 8 44.54 9.64 48.77
CA SER A 8 44.89 8.49 47.95
C SER A 8 44.36 8.70 46.54
N VAL A 9 45.20 9.37 45.75
CA VAL A 9 45.32 9.18 44.30
C VAL A 9 45.60 7.70 44.04
N LEU A 10 45.09 7.14 42.92
CA LEU A 10 45.68 6.08 42.07
C LEU A 10 44.58 5.58 41.10
N GLN A 11 44.58 6.06 39.86
CA GLN A 11 45.08 5.34 38.66
C GLN A 11 44.00 4.52 37.91
N LEU A 12 43.42 5.13 36.87
CA LEU A 12 43.18 4.45 35.58
C LEU A 12 44.56 4.21 34.94
N PRO A 13 44.84 3.05 34.31
CA PRO A 13 44.32 2.77 32.95
C PRO A 13 44.10 1.27 32.63
N GLN A 14 43.37 0.97 31.55
CA GLN A 14 43.88 0.25 30.36
C GLN A 14 42.75 -0.41 29.55
N LEU A 15 42.68 0.03 28.30
CA LEU A 15 41.95 -0.57 27.20
C LEU A 15 42.47 -1.98 26.92
N ARG A 16 41.57 -2.95 26.73
CA ARG A 16 41.89 -4.21 26.04
C ARG A 16 41.13 -4.25 24.71
N PRO A 17 41.84 -4.15 23.56
CA PRO A 17 41.31 -4.59 22.29
C PRO A 17 41.68 -6.08 22.10
N THR A 18 40.72 -6.94 21.83
CA THR A 18 41.00 -8.27 21.28
C THR A 18 40.16 -8.51 20.03
N VAL A 19 40.79 -8.10 18.94
CA VAL A 19 40.84 -8.66 17.59
C VAL A 19 39.73 -9.64 17.15
N ALA A 20 39.11 -9.24 16.06
CA ALA A 20 38.32 -9.99 15.09
C ALA A 20 38.82 -11.43 14.79
N GLY A 21 37.87 -12.35 14.71
CA GLY A 21 37.92 -13.53 13.84
C GLY A 21 36.94 -13.33 12.68
N VAL A 22 37.48 -13.09 11.48
CA VAL A 22 36.75 -12.95 10.21
C VAL A 22 36.74 -14.29 9.47
N THR A 23 35.79 -14.43 8.54
CA THR A 23 35.61 -15.41 7.43
C THR A 23 34.56 -16.49 7.71
N ALA A 24 33.32 -16.30 7.25
CA ALA A 24 32.79 -16.44 5.88
C ALA A 24 32.34 -17.86 5.54
N ARG A 25 31.02 -18.08 5.53
CA ARG A 25 30.39 -19.02 4.60
C ARG A 25 29.14 -18.40 3.99
N THR A 26 29.27 -18.17 2.69
CA THR A 26 28.30 -17.79 1.68
C THR A 26 27.09 -18.73 1.63
N ALA A 27 25.88 -18.17 1.68
CA ALA A 27 24.71 -18.67 0.93
C ALA A 27 23.57 -17.62 0.93
N PRO A 28 23.20 -17.08 -0.25
CA PRO A 28 21.81 -16.76 -0.61
C PRO A 28 21.40 -17.62 -1.82
N PRO A 29 20.15 -17.59 -2.34
CA PRO A 29 18.84 -17.27 -1.75
C PRO A 29 17.81 -18.41 -2.02
N ARG A 30 16.69 -18.47 -1.30
CA ARG A 30 15.46 -19.07 -1.86
C ARG A 30 14.25 -18.20 -1.57
N LEU A 31 13.91 -17.41 -2.58
CA LEU A 31 12.56 -16.88 -2.83
C LEU A 31 11.60 -18.07 -2.96
N SER A 32 10.75 -18.26 -1.96
CA SER A 32 9.51 -19.04 -2.08
C SER A 32 8.37 -18.04 -2.17
N LEU A 33 8.10 -17.55 -3.39
CA LEU A 33 7.10 -16.52 -3.68
C LEU A 33 5.68 -17.07 -3.87
N LEU A 34 5.42 -18.34 -3.56
CA LEU A 34 4.12 -18.97 -3.73
C LEU A 34 3.93 -20.07 -2.68
N GLY A 35 3.22 -19.75 -1.60
CA GLY A 35 2.86 -20.74 -0.59
C GLY A 35 2.38 -20.06 0.67
N LEU A 36 1.06 -19.99 0.83
CA LEU A 36 0.40 -19.65 2.09
C LEU A 36 1.05 -20.45 3.26
N SER A 37 1.92 -19.79 4.02
CA SER A 37 2.30 -20.21 5.37
C SER A 37 2.29 -18.95 6.23
N LEU A 38 1.10 -18.40 6.44
CA LEU A 38 0.87 -17.22 7.27
C LEU A 38 0.61 -17.59 8.74
N VAL A 39 1.03 -18.78 9.21
CA VAL A 39 0.58 -19.32 10.50
C VAL A 39 1.71 -19.73 11.46
N ALA A 40 2.99 -19.79 11.07
CA ALA A 40 3.96 -20.51 11.90
C ALA A 40 5.11 -19.72 12.56
N ASP A 41 5.42 -18.48 12.18
CA ASP A 41 6.61 -17.78 12.74
C ASP A 41 6.33 -16.34 13.14
N ILE A 42 5.34 -16.13 14.03
CA ILE A 42 5.39 -15.01 14.97
C ILE A 42 6.07 -15.52 16.24
N THR A 43 7.33 -15.94 16.14
CA THR A 43 8.18 -15.98 17.33
C THR A 43 8.54 -14.54 17.64
N VAL A 44 7.68 -13.91 18.45
CA VAL A 44 8.03 -12.70 19.19
C VAL A 44 9.30 -13.04 19.95
N ASP A 45 10.42 -12.48 19.53
CA ASP A 45 11.70 -12.50 20.24
C ASP A 45 11.45 -11.93 21.64
N GLN A 46 11.28 -12.82 22.61
CA GLN A 46 10.91 -12.48 23.98
C GLN A 46 12.16 -11.93 24.67
N GLY A 47 12.28 -10.61 24.68
CA GLY A 47 13.17 -9.91 25.60
C GLY A 47 12.87 -10.29 27.06
N PRO A 48 13.83 -10.14 27.98
CA PRO A 48 13.78 -10.69 29.35
C PRO A 48 12.71 -10.09 30.28
N GLU A 49 11.86 -9.20 29.79
CA GLU A 49 10.75 -8.60 30.55
C GLU A 49 9.46 -9.33 30.16
N GLY A 50 9.10 -10.29 31.02
CA GLY A 50 7.90 -11.11 31.10
C GLY A 50 6.80 -10.94 30.03
N SER A 51 6.37 -12.08 29.50
CA SER A 51 5.08 -12.28 28.85
C SER A 51 3.94 -11.64 29.67
N GLN A 52 3.66 -10.36 29.44
CA GLN A 52 2.50 -9.74 30.04
C GLN A 52 1.28 -10.37 29.39
N PRO A 53 0.41 -11.04 30.15
CA PRO A 53 -0.78 -11.64 29.59
C PRO A 53 -1.58 -10.52 28.90
N VAL A 54 -2.28 -10.85 27.81
CA VAL A 54 -3.10 -9.89 27.05
C VAL A 54 -4.10 -9.15 27.96
N SER A 55 -4.40 -9.70 29.14
CA SER A 55 -5.15 -9.05 30.22
C SER A 55 -4.50 -7.77 30.77
N ALA A 56 -3.17 -7.65 30.82
CA ALA A 56 -2.48 -6.43 31.27
C ALA A 56 -2.66 -5.25 30.29
N LEU A 57 -2.90 -5.53 29.00
CA LEU A 57 -3.28 -4.52 28.01
C LEU A 57 -4.73 -4.05 28.20
N LEU A 58 -5.60 -4.91 28.75
CA LEU A 58 -7.01 -4.58 29.01
C LEU A 58 -7.20 -3.79 30.31
N GLU A 59 -6.31 -3.97 31.30
CA GLU A 59 -6.31 -3.19 32.55
C GLU A 59 -5.97 -1.70 32.31
N ASN A 60 -5.23 -1.40 31.24
CA ASN A 60 -4.93 -0.03 30.83
C ASN A 60 -6.02 0.51 29.91
N GLY A 61 -6.91 1.37 30.44
CA GLY A 61 -7.98 1.99 29.65
C GLY A 61 -7.51 2.73 28.39
N ILE A 62 -6.28 3.27 28.42
CA ILE A 62 -5.63 3.92 27.26
C ILE A 62 -5.34 2.92 26.13
N ALA A 63 -4.85 1.72 26.47
CA ALA A 63 -4.55 0.69 25.49
C ALA A 63 -5.84 0.13 24.85
N VAL A 64 -6.91 -0.02 25.64
CA VAL A 64 -8.24 -0.40 25.14
C VAL A 64 -8.78 0.65 24.16
N ALA A 65 -8.64 1.94 24.49
CA ALA A 65 -9.06 3.01 23.58
C ALA A 65 -8.31 2.95 22.23
N TYR A 66 -7.01 2.68 22.25
CA TYR A 66 -6.21 2.53 21.03
C TYR A 66 -6.66 1.33 20.19
N LEU A 67 -6.92 0.18 20.82
CA LEU A 67 -7.47 -0.99 20.13
C LEU A 67 -8.85 -0.70 19.52
N GLY A 68 -9.70 0.07 20.21
CA GLY A 68 -10.98 0.53 19.68
C GLY A 68 -10.82 1.36 18.41
N VAL A 69 -9.92 2.35 18.42
CA VAL A 69 -9.63 3.18 17.24
C VAL A 69 -9.10 2.34 16.08
N LEU A 70 -8.17 1.40 16.35
CA LEU A 70 -7.67 0.47 15.35
C LEU A 70 -8.80 -0.38 14.75
N ALA A 71 -9.67 -0.95 15.58
CA ALA A 71 -10.78 -1.76 15.12
C ALA A 71 -11.75 -0.97 14.23
N VAL A 72 -12.03 0.29 14.59
CA VAL A 72 -12.85 1.19 13.76
C VAL A 72 -12.18 1.49 12.43
N LEU A 73 -10.88 1.81 12.43
CA LEU A 73 -10.14 2.07 11.19
C LEU A 73 -10.12 0.84 10.28
N PHE A 74 -9.77 -0.33 10.80
CA PHE A 74 -9.76 -1.57 10.02
C PHE A 74 -11.14 -1.95 9.52
N GLY A 75 -12.18 -1.82 10.36
CA GLY A 75 -13.56 -2.05 9.97
C GLY A 75 -14.02 -1.12 8.86
N PHE A 76 -13.65 0.16 8.94
CA PHE A 76 -13.97 1.15 7.91
C PHE A 76 -13.25 0.87 6.58
N LEU A 77 -11.97 0.51 6.62
CA LEU A 77 -11.23 0.11 5.41
C LEU A 77 -11.82 -1.16 4.79
N ALA A 78 -12.14 -2.17 5.61
CA ALA A 78 -12.76 -3.39 5.14
C ALA A 78 -14.14 -3.12 4.51
N TYR A 79 -14.94 -2.23 5.11
CA TYR A 79 -16.22 -1.80 4.57
C TYR A 79 -16.07 -1.14 3.20
N LEU A 80 -15.14 -0.19 3.04
CA LEU A 80 -14.85 0.45 1.76
C LEU A 80 -14.41 -0.56 0.71
N ALA A 81 -13.52 -1.48 1.07
CA ALA A 81 -13.04 -2.52 0.15
C ALA A 81 -14.19 -3.43 -0.32
N LEU A 82 -15.09 -3.83 0.57
CA LEU A 82 -16.27 -4.63 0.21
C LEU A 82 -17.26 -3.85 -0.65
N ALA A 83 -17.47 -2.56 -0.36
CA ALA A 83 -18.31 -1.70 -1.17
C ALA A 83 -17.77 -1.57 -2.60
N ASP A 84 -16.46 -1.35 -2.75
CA ASP A 84 -15.79 -1.30 -4.05
C ASP A 84 -15.88 -2.62 -4.81
N GLN A 85 -15.69 -3.75 -4.15
CA GLN A 85 -15.85 -5.06 -4.77
C GLN A 85 -17.28 -5.30 -5.24
N ARG A 86 -18.30 -4.94 -4.44
CA ARG A 86 -19.71 -5.04 -4.84
C ARG A 86 -20.01 -4.16 -6.05
N ALA A 87 -19.48 -2.94 -6.09
CA ALA A 87 -19.64 -2.05 -7.22
C ALA A 87 -19.00 -2.62 -8.50
N LYS A 88 -17.81 -3.25 -8.39
CA LYS A 88 -17.16 -3.94 -9.52
C LYS A 88 -17.99 -5.13 -10.02
N LYS A 89 -18.45 -5.99 -9.10
CA LYS A 89 -19.29 -7.15 -9.44
C LYS A 89 -20.57 -6.75 -10.18
N ARG A 90 -21.29 -5.73 -9.71
CA ARG A 90 -22.50 -5.23 -10.40
C ARG A 90 -22.22 -4.75 -11.81
N ARG A 91 -21.06 -4.13 -12.05
CA ARG A 91 -20.65 -3.71 -13.40
C ARG A 91 -20.34 -4.92 -14.28
N GLU A 92 -19.65 -5.92 -13.74
CA GLU A 92 -19.35 -7.17 -14.44
C GLU A 92 -20.65 -7.92 -14.82
N GLU A 93 -21.58 -8.05 -13.86
CA GLU A 93 -22.91 -8.63 -14.08
C GLU A 93 -23.67 -7.89 -15.19
N SER A 94 -23.74 -6.56 -15.14
CA SER A 94 -24.40 -5.77 -16.20
C SER A 94 -23.76 -5.93 -17.58
N MET A 95 -22.44 -6.12 -17.65
CA MET A 95 -21.74 -6.35 -18.92
C MET A 95 -22.03 -7.74 -19.48
N LEU A 96 -22.14 -8.75 -18.61
CA LEU A 96 -22.53 -10.10 -19.00
C LEU A 96 -23.97 -10.11 -19.52
N GLU A 97 -24.90 -9.46 -18.82
CA GLU A 97 -26.29 -9.32 -19.27
C GLU A 97 -26.39 -8.66 -20.66
N MET A 98 -25.69 -7.55 -20.88
CA MET A 98 -25.66 -6.89 -22.20
C MET A 98 -25.07 -7.80 -23.29
N GLN A 99 -24.07 -8.62 -22.95
CA GLN A 99 -23.49 -9.57 -23.88
C GLN A 99 -24.48 -10.68 -24.24
N GLU A 100 -25.16 -11.27 -23.25
CA GLU A 100 -26.19 -12.28 -23.46
C GLU A 100 -27.34 -11.75 -24.32
N VAL A 101 -27.79 -10.52 -24.08
CA VAL A 101 -28.81 -9.85 -24.90
C VAL A 101 -28.33 -9.64 -26.33
N SER A 102 -27.07 -9.24 -26.54
CA SER A 102 -26.52 -9.09 -27.89
C SER A 102 -26.46 -10.41 -28.66
N GLU A 103 -26.12 -11.51 -27.98
CA GLU A 103 -26.10 -12.85 -28.56
C GLU A 103 -27.51 -13.36 -28.88
N ALA A 104 -28.49 -13.07 -28.01
CA ALA A 104 -29.89 -13.38 -28.27
C ALA A 104 -30.43 -12.63 -29.50
N LEU A 105 -30.15 -11.33 -29.62
CA LEU A 105 -30.56 -10.52 -30.78
C LEU A 105 -29.94 -11.01 -32.09
N ARG A 106 -28.70 -11.51 -32.06
CA ARG A 106 -28.09 -12.18 -33.23
C ARG A 106 -28.85 -13.44 -33.62
N ARG A 107 -29.27 -14.26 -32.65
CA ARG A 107 -30.05 -15.48 -32.91
C ARG A 107 -31.43 -15.15 -33.49
N GLU A 108 -32.02 -14.01 -33.10
CA GLU A 108 -33.28 -13.50 -33.66
C GLU A 108 -33.12 -12.83 -35.04
N GLY A 109 -31.89 -12.68 -35.56
CA GLY A 109 -31.61 -12.05 -36.84
C GLY A 109 -31.59 -10.52 -36.81
N LYS A 110 -31.68 -9.89 -35.63
CA LYS A 110 -31.59 -8.43 -35.44
C LYS A 110 -30.15 -7.97 -35.32
N VAL A 111 -29.39 -8.16 -36.40
CA VAL A 111 -27.93 -7.95 -36.43
C VAL A 111 -27.55 -6.49 -36.14
N VAL A 112 -28.34 -5.52 -36.62
CA VAL A 112 -28.07 -4.09 -36.42
C VAL A 112 -28.17 -3.69 -34.94
N GLU A 113 -29.18 -4.19 -34.22
CA GLU A 113 -29.36 -3.89 -32.80
C GLU A 113 -28.27 -4.56 -31.95
N ALA A 114 -27.86 -5.78 -32.32
CA ALA A 114 -26.75 -6.48 -31.67
C ALA A 114 -25.41 -5.73 -31.85
N GLU A 115 -25.14 -5.20 -33.06
CA GLU A 115 -23.91 -4.43 -33.33
C GLU A 115 -23.84 -3.12 -32.53
N VAL A 116 -24.98 -2.44 -32.34
CA VAL A 116 -25.05 -1.23 -31.50
C VAL A 116 -24.70 -1.57 -30.05
N LEU A 117 -25.30 -2.64 -29.50
CA LEU A 117 -25.01 -3.09 -28.13
C LEU A 117 -23.56 -3.55 -27.95
N GLU A 118 -22.99 -4.23 -28.94
CA GLU A 118 -21.56 -4.59 -28.92
C GLU A 118 -20.65 -3.37 -29.00
N GLY A 119 -21.05 -2.34 -29.77
CA GLY A 119 -20.37 -1.05 -29.83
C GLY A 119 -20.39 -0.34 -28.48
N GLU A 120 -21.51 -0.37 -27.78
CA GLU A 120 -21.64 0.17 -26.42
C GLU A 120 -20.82 -0.63 -25.39
N LEU A 121 -20.86 -1.96 -25.45
CA LEU A 121 -20.01 -2.84 -24.63
C LEU A 121 -18.52 -2.54 -24.81
N LYS A 122 -18.07 -2.29 -26.04
CA LYS A 122 -16.68 -1.90 -26.33
C LYS A 122 -16.34 -0.55 -25.70
N LYS A 123 -17.22 0.45 -25.81
CA LYS A 123 -17.02 1.77 -25.18
C LYS A 123 -16.94 1.65 -23.65
N ILE A 124 -17.85 0.89 -23.03
CA ILE A 124 -17.87 0.66 -21.58
C ILE A 124 -16.59 -0.06 -21.11
N LYS A 125 -16.00 -0.95 -21.93
CA LYS A 125 -14.71 -1.59 -21.60
C LYS A 125 -13.51 -0.65 -21.73
N GLU A 126 -13.55 0.31 -22.65
CA GLU A 126 -12.45 1.27 -22.87
C GLU A 126 -12.47 2.49 -21.93
N GLU A 127 -13.64 3.01 -21.58
CA GLU A 127 -13.80 4.16 -20.68
C GLU A 127 -13.16 4.03 -19.29
N PRO A 128 -13.18 2.87 -18.58
CA PRO A 128 -12.58 2.76 -17.26
C PRO A 128 -11.06 2.99 -17.28
N GLN A 129 -10.38 2.74 -18.41
CA GLN A 129 -8.95 3.01 -18.53
C GLN A 129 -8.67 4.51 -18.73
N LYS A 130 -9.44 5.18 -19.58
CA LYS A 130 -9.22 6.60 -19.96
C LYS A 130 -9.49 7.57 -18.80
N VAL A 131 -10.47 7.25 -17.94
CA VAL A 131 -10.79 8.09 -16.77
C VAL A 131 -9.74 7.95 -15.65
N GLN A 132 -9.16 6.75 -15.48
CA GLN A 132 -8.10 6.54 -14.49
C GLN A 132 -6.79 7.25 -14.90
N THR A 133 -6.40 7.18 -16.17
CA THR A 133 -5.24 7.93 -16.67
C THR A 133 -5.46 9.44 -16.57
N LYS A 134 -6.64 9.95 -16.97
CA LYS A 134 -6.93 11.39 -16.83
C LYS A 134 -6.99 11.86 -15.38
N ARG A 135 -7.50 11.08 -14.43
CA ARG A 135 -7.50 11.47 -13.01
C ARG A 135 -6.08 11.45 -12.41
N GLN A 136 -5.25 10.50 -12.82
CA GLN A 136 -3.85 10.43 -12.39
C GLN A 136 -3.00 11.55 -13.00
N THR A 137 -3.24 11.93 -14.26
CA THR A 137 -2.51 13.04 -14.91
C THR A 137 -3.09 14.41 -14.59
N ALA A 138 -4.40 14.57 -14.37
CA ALA A 138 -4.99 15.87 -14.02
C ALA A 138 -4.56 16.38 -12.64
N GLY A 139 -4.18 15.49 -11.72
CA GLY A 139 -3.57 15.88 -10.43
C GLY A 139 -2.09 16.24 -10.53
N PHE A 140 -1.40 15.88 -11.63
CA PHE A 140 0.05 16.04 -11.78
C PHE A 140 0.46 17.02 -12.89
N GLU A 141 -0.40 17.26 -13.89
CA GLU A 141 -0.07 18.06 -15.08
C GLU A 141 -0.41 19.55 -14.93
N ASP A 142 -1.23 19.96 -13.95
CA ASP A 142 -1.57 21.38 -13.75
C ASP A 142 -0.59 22.12 -12.81
N GLU A 143 0.44 21.46 -12.29
CA GLU A 143 1.55 22.12 -11.56
C GLU A 143 2.79 22.32 -12.43
N GLY A 144 2.61 22.45 -13.75
CA GLY A 144 3.67 22.93 -14.63
C GLY A 144 4.18 24.30 -14.17
N ASN A 145 5.42 24.33 -13.67
CA ASN A 145 6.18 25.51 -13.25
C ASN A 145 5.86 26.72 -14.14
N ARG A 146 5.61 27.91 -13.55
CA ARG A 146 5.17 29.14 -14.27
C ARG A 146 6.03 29.44 -15.52
N PHE A 147 7.30 29.05 -15.47
CA PHE A 147 8.26 29.16 -16.57
C PHE A 147 7.92 28.26 -17.77
N SER A 148 7.58 27.00 -17.52
CA SER A 148 7.16 26.02 -18.54
C SER A 148 5.92 26.50 -19.29
N ARG A 149 4.95 27.11 -18.58
CA ARG A 149 3.75 27.72 -19.18
C ARG A 149 4.10 28.90 -20.12
N ARG A 150 5.12 29.71 -19.78
CA ARG A 150 5.56 30.82 -20.63
C ARG A 150 6.26 30.31 -21.89
N GLN A 151 7.16 29.34 -21.77
CA GLN A 151 7.82 28.74 -22.94
C GLN A 151 6.81 28.06 -23.88
N GLN A 152 5.83 27.34 -23.34
CA GLN A 152 4.83 26.67 -24.16
C GLN A 152 3.94 27.68 -24.90
N LYS A 153 3.58 28.81 -24.26
CA LYS A 153 2.87 29.92 -24.91
C LYS A 153 3.70 30.55 -26.03
N GLU A 154 4.99 30.78 -25.82
CA GLU A 154 5.86 31.30 -26.88
C GLU A 154 6.02 30.34 -28.06
N ARG A 155 6.23 29.04 -27.79
CA ARG A 155 6.28 28.02 -28.85
C ARG A 155 4.98 27.95 -29.66
N ARG A 156 3.82 28.08 -29.00
CA ARG A 156 2.52 28.16 -29.69
C ARG A 156 2.37 29.42 -30.54
N LYS A 157 2.86 30.58 -30.07
CA LYS A 157 2.85 31.82 -30.86
C LYS A 157 3.74 31.72 -32.09
N ARG A 158 4.93 31.11 -31.96
CA ARG A 158 5.85 30.89 -33.09
C ARG A 158 5.30 29.94 -34.15
N ARG A 159 4.47 28.97 -33.77
CA ARG A 159 3.83 28.04 -34.71
C ARG A 159 2.64 28.63 -35.48
N LYS A 160 2.08 29.75 -35.01
CA LYS A 160 0.93 30.42 -35.63
C LYS A 160 1.33 31.59 -36.52
N LYS A 161 2.62 31.89 -36.61
CA LYS A 161 3.20 32.95 -37.43
C LYS A 161 3.97 32.29 -38.55
#